data_AF-A0A258IC79-F1
#
_entry.id   AF-A0A258IC79-F1
#
_cell.length_a   1.000
_cell.length_b   1.000
_cell.length_c   1.000
_cell.angle_alpha   90.00
_cell.angle_beta   90.00
_cell.angle_gamma   90.00
#
_symmetry.space_group_name_H-M   'P 1'
#
loop_
_entity.id
_entity.type
_entity.pdbx_description
1 polymer ?
#
loop_
_entity_poly.entity_id
_entity_poly.type
_entity_poly.pdbx_seq_one_letter_code
_entity_poly.pdbx_strand_id
1 'polypeptide(L)'
;MHGGASTIAHAGGAANRDWWPNQLNLKVLHQQTERSDPMGREFDYAAAFKTLDLAAVKKDLFALMTDSQDWWPADYGHYGPFLIRMAWHSAGTYRSGDGRGGAGAGTQRFAPLNSWPDNANLDKARRLLWPIKQKYGAKISWADLLILTGNVALDSMGFKTFGFGGGRADTWEPEQDIYWGPEGKWLADERYSGDRQLQGSLGAVQMGLIYVNPEGPNGNPDPVAAARDIRETFARMAMDDEETVALIAGGH
;
A
#
# COMPACT_ATOMS: atom_id res chain seq x y z
N MET A 1 40.06 -6.74 -0.63
CA MET A 1 38.96 -5.79 -0.91
C MET A 1 38.30 -6.23 -2.20
N HIS A 2 36.99 -6.52 -2.20
CA HIS A 2 36.25 -6.73 -3.43
C HIS A 2 35.84 -5.36 -3.98
N GLY A 3 36.25 -5.02 -5.21
CA GLY A 3 35.92 -3.74 -5.87
C GLY A 3 34.50 -3.67 -6.45
N GLY A 4 33.62 -4.59 -6.08
CA GLY A 4 32.21 -4.57 -6.46
C GLY A 4 31.41 -3.73 -5.49
N ALA A 5 30.53 -2.86 -6.00
CA ALA A 5 29.54 -2.15 -5.20
C ALA A 5 28.49 -3.15 -4.68
N SER A 6 28.81 -3.84 -3.59
CA SER A 6 28.03 -4.98 -3.06
C SER A 6 27.02 -4.60 -1.97
N THR A 7 26.94 -3.34 -1.55
CA THR A 7 25.96 -2.88 -0.55
C THR A 7 25.35 -1.52 -0.94
N ILE A 8 24.04 -1.37 -0.75
CA ILE A 8 23.31 -0.09 -0.91
C ILE A 8 23.32 0.73 0.40
N ALA A 9 23.82 0.20 1.52
CA ALA A 9 23.90 0.96 2.77
C ALA A 9 25.21 0.72 3.55
N HIS A 10 25.88 1.85 3.80
CA HIS A 10 26.92 2.13 4.81
C HIS A 10 28.35 1.64 4.66
N ALA A 11 28.73 0.95 3.58
CA ALA A 11 30.13 0.90 3.14
C ALA A 11 30.24 0.69 1.62
N GLY A 12 30.03 1.73 0.80
CA GLY A 12 30.09 1.55 -0.65
C GLY A 12 29.77 2.74 -1.56
N GLY A 13 30.54 3.83 -1.47
CA GLY A 13 30.65 4.85 -2.52
C GLY A 13 29.43 5.77 -2.75
N ALA A 14 29.70 7.04 -3.09
CA ALA A 14 28.67 7.95 -3.59
C ALA A 14 28.16 7.44 -4.95
N ALA A 15 26.84 7.38 -5.13
CA ALA A 15 26.22 7.09 -6.42
C ALA A 15 26.29 8.32 -7.33
N ASN A 16 26.13 8.14 -8.65
CA ASN A 16 26.12 9.26 -9.60
C ASN A 16 25.10 10.36 -9.22
N ARG A 17 23.94 9.97 -8.66
CA ARG A 17 22.92 10.92 -8.22
C ARG A 17 23.38 11.79 -7.04
N ASP A 18 24.30 11.30 -6.21
CA ASP A 18 24.84 12.10 -5.09
C ASP A 18 25.78 13.20 -5.61
N TRP A 19 26.47 12.97 -6.73
CA TRP A 19 27.30 13.96 -7.42
C TRP A 19 26.50 14.90 -8.33
N TRP A 20 25.48 14.36 -9.00
CA TRP A 20 24.62 15.09 -9.92
C TRP A 20 23.13 14.90 -9.56
N PRO A 21 22.62 15.60 -8.53
CA PRO A 21 21.24 15.42 -8.05
C PRO A 21 20.15 15.67 -9.10
N ASN A 22 20.43 16.55 -10.07
CA ASN A 22 19.51 16.91 -11.14
C ASN A 22 19.68 16.05 -12.41
N GLN A 23 20.47 14.96 -12.34
CA GLN A 23 20.62 14.05 -13.47
C GLN A 23 19.30 13.35 -13.79
N LEU A 24 18.97 13.22 -15.08
CA LEU A 24 17.79 12.48 -15.53
C LEU A 24 17.82 11.03 -15.02
N ASN A 25 16.76 10.60 -14.35
CA ASN A 25 16.64 9.23 -13.84
C ASN A 25 16.13 8.28 -14.93
N LEU A 26 17.04 7.64 -15.68
CA LEU A 26 16.68 6.65 -16.70
C LEU A 26 16.28 5.27 -16.12
N LYS A 27 16.50 5.02 -14.82
CA LYS A 27 16.18 3.71 -14.20
C LYS A 27 14.68 3.39 -14.24
N VAL A 28 13.84 4.42 -14.21
CA VAL A 28 12.37 4.27 -14.28
C VAL A 28 11.89 3.63 -15.59
N LEU A 29 12.70 3.66 -16.65
CA LEU A 29 12.39 3.05 -17.95
C LEU A 29 12.78 1.56 -18.02
N HIS A 30 13.43 1.05 -16.97
CA HIS A 30 13.99 -0.30 -16.91
C HIS A 30 13.64 -1.01 -15.59
N GLN A 31 12.59 -0.56 -14.90
CA GLN A 31 12.05 -1.25 -13.74
C GLN A 31 11.09 -2.37 -14.16
N GLN A 32 10.81 -3.31 -13.25
CA GLN A 32 9.87 -4.42 -13.42
C GLN A 32 10.16 -5.28 -14.67
N THR A 33 11.45 -5.50 -14.96
CA THR A 33 11.88 -6.33 -16.10
C THR A 33 11.88 -7.81 -15.75
N GLU A 34 12.04 -8.67 -16.76
CA GLU A 34 12.17 -10.11 -16.56
C GLU A 34 13.38 -10.53 -15.70
N ARG A 35 14.33 -9.60 -15.46
CA ARG A 35 15.50 -9.87 -14.60
C ARG A 35 15.15 -9.91 -13.11
N SER A 36 14.13 -9.15 -12.71
CA SER A 36 13.60 -9.15 -11.35
C SER A 36 12.48 -10.17 -11.15
N ASP A 37 11.83 -10.61 -12.23
CA ASP A 37 10.67 -11.49 -12.19
C ASP A 37 11.06 -12.99 -12.19
N PRO A 38 10.76 -13.74 -11.11
CA PRO A 38 11.05 -15.17 -11.01
C PRO A 38 10.05 -16.08 -11.73
N MET A 39 8.94 -15.56 -12.26
CA MET A 39 7.84 -16.37 -12.82
C MET A 39 8.13 -16.93 -14.22
N GLY A 40 9.12 -16.35 -14.92
CA GLY A 40 9.43 -16.70 -16.30
C GLY A 40 8.50 -16.03 -17.30
N ARG A 41 8.99 -15.83 -18.53
CA ARG A 41 8.32 -15.03 -19.57
C ARG A 41 6.97 -15.59 -20.06
N GLU A 42 6.74 -16.89 -19.87
CA GLU A 42 5.53 -17.58 -20.33
C GLU A 42 4.42 -17.59 -19.27
N PHE A 43 4.68 -17.12 -18.05
CA PHE A 43 3.67 -17.10 -17.00
C PHE A 43 2.60 -16.03 -17.26
N ASP A 44 1.34 -16.47 -17.34
CA ASP A 44 0.17 -15.61 -17.45
C ASP A 44 -0.64 -15.66 -16.14
N TYR A 45 -0.58 -14.57 -15.37
CA TYR A 45 -1.31 -14.46 -14.10
C TYR A 45 -2.83 -14.51 -14.29
N ALA A 46 -3.37 -13.89 -15.35
CA ALA A 46 -4.80 -13.90 -15.60
C ALA A 46 -5.30 -15.32 -15.91
N ALA A 47 -4.53 -16.11 -16.66
CA ALA A 47 -4.80 -17.52 -16.88
C ALA A 47 -4.69 -18.33 -15.57
N ALA A 48 -3.63 -18.11 -14.77
CA ALA A 48 -3.45 -18.79 -13.49
C ALA A 48 -4.60 -18.51 -12.51
N PHE A 49 -5.00 -17.24 -12.37
CA PHE A 49 -6.09 -16.80 -11.50
C PHE A 49 -7.45 -17.41 -11.88
N LYS A 50 -7.73 -17.57 -13.19
CA LYS A 50 -8.96 -18.24 -13.65
C LYS A 50 -9.06 -19.70 -13.21
N THR A 51 -7.95 -20.35 -12.84
CA THR A 51 -7.92 -21.72 -12.32
C THR A 51 -7.94 -21.80 -10.79
N LEU A 52 -8.04 -20.66 -10.10
CA LEU A 52 -8.10 -20.58 -8.65
C LEU A 52 -9.50 -20.96 -8.14
N ASP A 53 -9.55 -21.83 -7.13
CA ASP A 53 -10.76 -22.01 -6.35
C ASP A 53 -10.91 -20.82 -5.38
N LEU A 54 -11.55 -19.76 -5.86
CA LEU A 54 -11.76 -18.54 -5.08
C LEU A 54 -12.62 -18.79 -3.83
N ALA A 55 -13.54 -19.75 -3.88
CA ALA A 55 -14.37 -20.11 -2.73
C ALA A 55 -13.52 -20.75 -1.62
N ALA A 56 -12.57 -21.62 -1.99
CA ALA A 56 -11.62 -22.17 -1.03
C ALA A 56 -10.73 -21.07 -0.41
N VAL A 57 -10.22 -20.12 -1.20
CA VAL A 57 -9.42 -18.99 -0.65
C VAL A 57 -10.25 -18.17 0.34
N LYS A 58 -11.49 -17.82 -0.02
CA LYS A 58 -12.39 -17.08 0.86
C LYS A 58 -12.68 -17.86 2.16
N LYS A 59 -12.86 -19.18 2.08
CA LYS A 59 -13.06 -20.04 3.26
C LYS A 59 -11.84 -20.01 4.18
N ASP A 60 -10.64 -20.13 3.63
CA ASP A 60 -9.40 -20.06 4.42
C ASP A 60 -9.21 -18.68 5.05
N LEU A 61 -9.48 -17.60 4.30
CA LEU A 61 -9.44 -16.23 4.83
C LEU A 61 -10.47 -16.02 5.94
N PHE A 62 -11.68 -16.56 5.78
CA PHE A 62 -12.73 -16.47 6.80
C PHE A 62 -12.28 -17.19 8.08
N ALA A 63 -11.69 -18.38 7.97
CA ALA A 63 -11.13 -19.10 9.11
C ALA A 63 -10.00 -18.32 9.79
N LEU A 64 -9.10 -17.71 9.00
CA LEU A 64 -8.01 -16.88 9.51
C LEU A 64 -8.52 -15.74 10.40
N MET A 65 -9.69 -15.16 10.11
CA MET A 65 -10.22 -14.02 10.87
C MET A 65 -10.25 -14.29 12.38
N THR A 66 -10.48 -15.54 12.81
CA THR A 66 -10.53 -15.91 14.22
C THR A 66 -9.42 -16.89 14.65
N ASP A 67 -8.44 -17.15 13.78
CA ASP A 67 -7.29 -18.03 14.07
C ASP A 67 -6.12 -17.22 14.66
N SER A 68 -6.31 -16.73 15.88
CA SER A 68 -5.33 -15.87 16.57
C SER A 68 -3.97 -16.55 16.73
N GLN A 69 -2.91 -15.81 16.42
CA GLN A 69 -1.53 -16.24 16.52
C GLN A 69 -0.83 -15.59 17.73
N ASP A 70 -0.09 -16.35 18.53
CA ASP A 70 0.54 -15.84 19.76
C ASP A 70 1.51 -14.68 19.54
N TRP A 71 2.18 -14.63 18.38
CA TRP A 71 3.15 -13.58 18.04
C TRP A 71 2.51 -12.26 17.61
N TRP A 72 1.21 -12.26 17.34
CA TRP A 72 0.42 -11.07 17.07
C TRP A 72 -1.06 -11.37 17.39
N PRO A 73 -1.47 -11.38 18.66
CA PRO A 73 -2.82 -11.80 19.04
C PRO A 73 -3.91 -10.97 18.35
N ALA A 74 -5.02 -11.61 17.99
CA ALA A 74 -6.14 -10.92 17.38
C ALA A 74 -6.90 -10.10 18.42
N ASP A 75 -7.04 -8.79 18.19
CA ASP A 75 -7.89 -7.93 19.01
C ASP A 75 -9.32 -8.48 19.03
N TYR A 76 -9.90 -8.61 20.22
CA TYR A 76 -11.22 -9.20 20.43
C TYR A 76 -11.38 -10.63 19.85
N GLY A 77 -10.27 -11.33 19.60
CA GLY A 77 -10.27 -12.64 18.95
C GLY A 77 -10.60 -12.59 17.45
N HIS A 78 -10.54 -11.41 16.81
CA HIS A 78 -10.88 -11.26 15.39
C HIS A 78 -9.93 -10.29 14.64
N TYR A 79 -9.20 -10.76 13.63
CA TYR A 79 -8.27 -9.95 12.83
C TYR A 79 -8.94 -9.00 11.82
N GLY A 80 -10.25 -9.11 11.62
CA GLY A 80 -11.01 -8.35 10.62
C GLY A 80 -10.66 -6.86 10.53
N PRO A 81 -10.80 -6.06 11.60
CA PRO A 81 -10.49 -4.63 11.57
C PRO A 81 -9.04 -4.34 11.13
N PHE A 82 -8.09 -5.13 11.62
CA PHE A 82 -6.67 -4.99 11.26
C PHE A 82 -6.41 -5.29 9.78
N LEU A 83 -7.11 -6.28 9.22
CA LEU A 83 -6.99 -6.67 7.82
C LEU A 83 -7.76 -5.74 6.87
N ILE A 84 -8.84 -5.10 7.33
CA ILE A 84 -9.49 -3.98 6.62
C ILE A 84 -8.51 -2.81 6.50
N ARG A 85 -7.86 -2.41 7.62
CA ARG A 85 -6.82 -1.37 7.59
C ARG A 85 -5.70 -1.70 6.60
N MET A 86 -5.24 -2.95 6.56
CA MET A 86 -4.22 -3.37 5.59
C MET A 86 -4.66 -3.16 4.14
N ALA A 87 -5.88 -3.57 3.79
CA ALA A 87 -6.44 -3.40 2.45
C ALA A 87 -6.65 -1.92 2.10
N TRP A 88 -7.20 -1.15 3.04
CA TRP A 88 -7.35 0.31 2.94
C TRP A 88 -6.02 1.00 2.65
N HIS A 89 -4.98 0.73 3.44
CA HIS A 89 -3.66 1.32 3.25
C HIS A 89 -2.98 0.84 1.95
N SER A 90 -3.33 -0.35 1.46
CA SER A 90 -2.80 -0.85 0.18
C SER A 90 -3.39 -0.04 -0.98
N ALA A 91 -4.69 0.27 -0.93
CA ALA A 91 -5.37 1.04 -1.97
C ALA A 91 -5.15 2.56 -1.83
N GLY A 92 -5.03 3.06 -0.60
CA GLY A 92 -5.00 4.48 -0.28
C GLY A 92 -3.70 5.21 -0.58
N THR A 93 -2.78 4.60 -1.33
CA THR A 93 -1.61 5.34 -1.86
C THR A 93 -1.85 5.90 -3.26
N TYR A 94 -3.00 5.56 -3.85
CA TYR A 94 -3.41 6.00 -5.18
C TYR A 94 -3.48 7.53 -5.27
N ARG A 95 -3.22 8.08 -6.45
CA ARG A 95 -3.47 9.50 -6.73
C ARG A 95 -3.92 9.68 -8.17
N SER A 96 -4.98 10.47 -8.36
CA SER A 96 -5.57 10.73 -9.67
C SER A 96 -4.66 11.56 -10.58
N GLY A 97 -3.80 12.41 -10.01
CA GLY A 97 -2.98 13.35 -10.78
C GLY A 97 -1.96 12.69 -11.72
N ASP A 98 -1.51 11.46 -11.44
CA ASP A 98 -0.64 10.69 -12.33
C ASP A 98 -0.96 9.19 -12.39
N GLY A 99 -2.01 8.74 -11.69
CA GLY A 99 -2.46 7.36 -11.65
C GLY A 99 -1.58 6.40 -10.84
N ARG A 100 -0.54 6.90 -10.15
CA ARG A 100 0.41 6.07 -9.39
C ARG A 100 -0.12 5.66 -8.03
N GLY A 101 0.54 4.66 -7.46
CA GLY A 101 0.16 4.07 -6.17
C GLY A 101 -1.08 3.18 -6.30
N GLY A 102 -1.69 2.90 -5.17
CA GLY A 102 -2.82 1.98 -5.06
C GLY A 102 -2.41 0.52 -4.96
N ALA A 103 -3.42 -0.35 -4.97
CA ALA A 103 -3.24 -1.76 -4.64
C ALA A 103 -2.91 -2.65 -5.85
N GLY A 104 -2.76 -2.09 -7.05
CA GLY A 104 -2.70 -2.83 -8.32
C GLY A 104 -1.53 -3.80 -8.46
N ALA A 105 -0.46 -3.61 -7.69
CA ALA A 105 0.79 -4.37 -7.80
C ALA A 105 1.30 -4.95 -6.47
N GLY A 106 0.54 -4.78 -5.37
CA GLY A 106 0.92 -5.29 -4.05
C GLY A 106 2.15 -4.60 -3.44
N THR A 107 2.46 -3.37 -3.84
CA THR A 107 3.71 -2.67 -3.51
C THR A 107 3.85 -2.27 -2.04
N GLN A 108 2.78 -2.37 -1.24
CA GLN A 108 2.84 -2.25 0.23
C GLN A 108 3.83 -3.24 0.87
N ARG A 109 4.21 -4.32 0.16
CA ARG A 109 5.24 -5.28 0.62
C ARG A 109 6.68 -4.80 0.45
N PHE A 110 6.91 -3.74 -0.31
CA PHE A 110 8.24 -3.22 -0.62
C PHE A 110 8.47 -1.84 -0.01
N ALA A 111 9.74 -1.45 0.07
CA ALA A 111 10.10 -0.08 0.42
C ALA A 111 9.58 0.90 -0.66
N PRO A 112 9.26 2.15 -0.32
CA PRO A 112 9.25 2.69 1.04
C PRO A 112 7.99 2.32 1.85
N LEU A 113 6.92 1.89 1.18
CA LEU A 113 5.58 1.70 1.76
C LEU A 113 5.57 0.71 2.93
N ASN A 114 6.34 -0.37 2.86
CA ASN A 114 6.41 -1.37 3.92
C ASN A 114 6.96 -0.84 5.25
N SER A 115 7.54 0.37 5.25
CA SER A 115 8.20 1.00 6.38
C SER A 115 7.68 2.42 6.67
N TRP A 116 6.63 2.86 5.98
CA TRP A 116 5.96 4.11 6.30
C TRP A 116 5.39 4.08 7.72
N PRO A 117 5.47 5.18 8.49
CA PRO A 117 4.88 5.26 9.83
C PRO A 117 3.41 4.86 9.85
N ASP A 118 2.63 5.29 8.86
CA ASP A 118 1.20 4.98 8.79
C ASP A 118 0.93 3.50 8.45
N ASN A 119 1.92 2.79 7.93
CA ASN A 119 1.86 1.34 7.71
C ASN A 119 2.43 0.53 8.88
N ALA A 120 2.64 1.16 10.04
CA ALA A 120 3.11 0.48 11.24
C ALA A 120 2.26 -0.76 11.54
N ASN A 121 2.97 -1.84 11.86
CA ASN A 121 2.47 -3.19 12.12
C ASN A 121 1.79 -3.89 10.94
N LEU A 122 1.56 -3.26 9.79
CA LEU A 122 0.98 -3.95 8.63
C LEU A 122 1.91 -5.02 8.04
N ASP A 123 3.19 -5.04 8.44
CA ASP A 123 4.07 -6.17 8.20
C ASP A 123 3.59 -7.46 8.89
N LYS A 124 2.97 -7.35 10.08
CA LYS A 124 2.31 -8.45 10.79
C LYS A 124 1.05 -8.90 10.05
N ALA A 125 0.22 -7.95 9.60
CA ALA A 125 -0.97 -8.25 8.79
C ALA A 125 -0.62 -9.07 7.53
N ARG A 126 0.38 -8.62 6.76
CA ARG A 126 0.86 -9.36 5.58
C ARG A 126 1.44 -10.72 5.96
N ARG A 127 2.10 -10.85 7.11
CA ARG A 127 2.66 -12.11 7.59
C ARG A 127 1.58 -13.13 7.96
N LEU A 128 0.45 -12.71 8.52
CA LEU A 128 -0.69 -13.61 8.82
C LEU A 128 -1.23 -14.28 7.55
N LEU A 129 -1.13 -13.62 6.39
CA LEU A 129 -1.60 -14.15 5.10
C LEU A 129 -0.61 -15.10 4.43
N TRP A 130 0.61 -15.24 4.95
CA TRP A 130 1.65 -16.07 4.34
C TRP A 130 1.24 -17.54 4.13
N PRO A 131 0.65 -18.26 5.12
CA PRO A 131 0.22 -19.64 4.93
C PRO A 131 -0.78 -19.80 3.78
N ILE A 132 -1.70 -18.84 3.63
CA ILE A 132 -2.69 -18.81 2.54
C ILE A 132 -1.97 -18.55 1.21
N LYS A 133 -1.09 -17.54 1.14
CA LYS A 133 -0.30 -17.27 -0.06
C LYS A 133 0.52 -18.50 -0.49
N GLN A 134 1.11 -19.20 0.47
CA GLN A 134 1.89 -20.41 0.24
C GLN A 134 1.02 -21.55 -0.31
N LYS A 135 -0.17 -21.76 0.27
CA LYS A 135 -1.12 -22.80 -0.15
C LYS A 135 -1.62 -22.61 -1.59
N TYR A 136 -1.93 -21.38 -1.98
CA TYR A 136 -2.50 -21.07 -3.31
C TYR A 136 -1.45 -20.66 -4.35
N GLY A 137 -0.22 -20.40 -3.92
CA GLY A 137 0.94 -20.21 -4.79
C GLY A 137 0.74 -19.12 -5.83
N ALA A 138 1.13 -19.41 -7.08
CA ALA A 138 1.08 -18.47 -8.19
C ALA A 138 -0.34 -18.14 -8.69
N LYS A 139 -1.37 -18.90 -8.24
CA LYS A 139 -2.76 -18.68 -8.69
C LYS A 139 -3.43 -17.49 -8.01
N ILE A 140 -2.85 -16.96 -6.92
CA ILE A 140 -3.26 -15.71 -6.30
C ILE A 140 -2.01 -14.88 -5.98
N SER A 141 -1.97 -13.66 -6.51
CA SER A 141 -0.90 -12.70 -6.22
C SER A 141 -1.05 -12.16 -4.80
N TRP A 142 0.01 -11.56 -4.26
CA TRP A 142 -0.10 -10.74 -3.06
C TRP A 142 -1.05 -9.56 -3.31
N ALA A 143 -0.95 -8.90 -4.45
CA ALA A 143 -1.80 -7.76 -4.79
C ALA A 143 -3.30 -8.08 -4.67
N ASP A 144 -3.76 -9.22 -5.20
CA ASP A 144 -5.14 -9.65 -5.06
C ASP A 144 -5.46 -10.14 -3.64
N LEU A 145 -4.54 -10.88 -3.00
CA LEU A 145 -4.74 -11.43 -1.67
C LEU A 145 -4.91 -10.32 -0.61
N LEU A 146 -4.16 -9.22 -0.70
CA LEU A 146 -4.28 -8.10 0.24
C LEU A 146 -5.69 -7.49 0.21
N ILE A 147 -6.26 -7.32 -0.98
CA ILE A 147 -7.60 -6.72 -1.15
C ILE A 147 -8.71 -7.73 -0.85
N LEU A 148 -8.58 -8.98 -1.32
CA LEU A 148 -9.55 -10.02 -1.03
C LEU A 148 -9.72 -10.25 0.48
N THR A 149 -8.62 -10.17 1.23
CA THR A 149 -8.64 -10.26 2.70
C THR A 149 -9.52 -9.17 3.32
N GLY A 150 -9.40 -7.91 2.87
CA GLY A 150 -10.26 -6.82 3.35
C GLY A 150 -11.74 -7.06 3.06
N ASN A 151 -12.07 -7.54 1.85
CA ASN A 151 -13.44 -7.92 1.51
C ASN A 151 -13.98 -9.04 2.41
N VAL A 152 -13.19 -10.10 2.64
CA VAL A 152 -13.62 -11.23 3.48
C VAL A 152 -13.76 -10.81 4.94
N ALA A 153 -12.92 -9.89 5.42
CA ALA A 153 -13.04 -9.32 6.77
C ALA A 153 -14.36 -8.54 6.95
N LEU A 154 -14.77 -7.74 5.96
CA LEU A 154 -16.07 -7.07 5.97
C LEU A 154 -17.23 -8.08 5.96
N ASP A 155 -17.18 -9.05 5.05
CA ASP A 155 -18.21 -10.09 4.94
C ASP A 155 -18.31 -10.91 6.24
N SER A 156 -17.19 -11.23 6.91
CA SER A 156 -17.19 -12.02 8.16
C SER A 156 -17.76 -11.25 9.35
N MET A 157 -17.73 -9.92 9.31
CA MET A 157 -18.30 -9.04 10.33
C MET A 157 -19.72 -8.57 9.99
N GLY A 158 -20.36 -9.18 8.99
CA GLY A 158 -21.77 -8.97 8.67
C GLY A 158 -22.04 -7.85 7.65
N PHE A 159 -21.02 -7.28 7.01
CA PHE A 159 -21.19 -6.31 5.93
C PHE A 159 -21.04 -6.99 4.58
N LYS A 160 -22.13 -7.06 3.80
CA LYS A 160 -22.10 -7.64 2.45
C LYS A 160 -21.37 -6.72 1.49
N THR A 161 -20.21 -7.13 1.02
CA THR A 161 -19.43 -6.39 0.03
C THR A 161 -20.12 -6.32 -1.34
N PHE A 162 -19.87 -5.24 -2.09
CA PHE A 162 -20.45 -5.04 -3.42
C PHE A 162 -19.91 -6.03 -4.46
N GLY A 163 -18.61 -6.37 -4.37
CA GLY A 163 -17.96 -7.31 -5.27
C GLY A 163 -16.45 -7.33 -5.09
N PHE A 164 -15.80 -8.25 -5.81
CA PHE A 164 -14.34 -8.35 -5.88
C PHE A 164 -13.93 -8.77 -7.30
N GLY A 165 -12.96 -8.05 -7.87
CA GLY A 165 -12.29 -8.42 -9.12
C GLY A 165 -10.84 -8.75 -8.86
N GLY A 166 -10.39 -9.94 -9.27
CA GLY A 166 -8.98 -10.31 -9.29
C GLY A 166 -8.31 -9.99 -10.63
N GLY A 167 -7.00 -10.21 -10.72
CA GLY A 167 -6.19 -9.93 -11.91
C GLY A 167 -5.02 -8.97 -11.66
N ARG A 168 -4.78 -8.56 -10.41
CA ARG A 168 -3.62 -7.73 -10.05
C ARG A 168 -2.35 -8.58 -10.05
N ALA A 169 -1.46 -8.39 -11.01
CA ALA A 169 -0.18 -9.11 -11.02
C ALA A 169 0.78 -8.53 -9.95
N ASP A 170 1.56 -9.39 -9.29
CA ASP A 170 2.62 -8.91 -8.39
C ASP A 170 3.77 -8.28 -9.19
N THR A 171 4.33 -7.19 -8.68
CA THR A 171 5.65 -6.68 -9.08
C THR A 171 6.74 -7.27 -8.19
N TRP A 172 8.02 -7.18 -8.56
CA TRP A 172 9.11 -7.85 -7.84
C TRP A 172 10.14 -6.90 -7.22
N GLU A 173 9.96 -5.61 -7.41
CA GLU A 173 10.78 -4.55 -6.83
C GLU A 173 9.91 -3.31 -6.53
N PRO A 174 10.40 -2.37 -5.69
CA PRO A 174 9.78 -1.05 -5.53
C PRO A 174 9.53 -0.32 -6.86
N GLU A 175 8.44 0.43 -6.94
CA GLU A 175 8.19 1.35 -8.04
C GLU A 175 9.07 2.61 -7.87
N GLN A 176 10.07 2.77 -8.74
CA GLN A 176 11.07 3.84 -8.65
C GLN A 176 10.59 5.15 -9.29
N ASP A 177 9.51 5.10 -10.06
CA ASP A 177 8.93 6.25 -10.74
C ASP A 177 7.95 7.05 -9.87
N ILE A 178 7.63 6.56 -8.67
CA ILE A 178 6.73 7.28 -7.76
C ILE A 178 7.50 8.29 -6.91
N TYR A 179 7.22 9.57 -7.14
CA TYR A 179 7.65 10.66 -6.26
C TYR A 179 6.67 10.79 -5.08
N TRP A 180 7.12 10.50 -3.86
CA TRP A 180 6.26 10.52 -2.65
C TRP A 180 6.24 11.87 -1.91
N GLY A 181 7.10 12.81 -2.28
CA GLY A 181 7.20 14.12 -1.67
C GLY A 181 8.66 14.58 -1.51
N PRO A 182 8.86 15.86 -1.17
CA PRO A 182 10.19 16.48 -1.08
C PRO A 182 10.93 16.17 0.23
N GLU A 183 10.23 15.69 1.25
CA GLU A 183 10.74 15.68 2.61
C GLU A 183 11.90 14.69 2.83
N GLY A 184 12.91 15.14 3.56
CA GLY A 184 14.00 14.30 4.04
C GLY A 184 13.71 13.54 5.34
N LYS A 185 12.51 13.70 5.93
CA LYS A 185 12.12 13.11 7.22
C LYS A 185 10.68 12.60 7.17
N TRP A 186 10.41 11.52 7.90
CA TRP A 186 9.06 11.03 8.12
C TRP A 186 8.21 12.06 8.86
N LEU A 187 6.94 12.16 8.48
CA LEU A 187 5.91 13.03 9.04
C LEU A 187 6.16 14.54 8.88
N ALA A 188 7.19 14.96 8.14
CA ALA A 188 7.35 16.35 7.74
C ALA A 188 6.36 16.73 6.61
N ASP A 189 6.12 18.03 6.44
CA ASP A 189 5.08 18.63 5.58
C ASP A 189 5.62 19.74 4.65
N GLU A 190 6.84 19.61 4.10
CA GLU A 190 7.50 20.58 3.19
C GLU A 190 6.87 20.60 1.77
N ARG A 191 5.58 20.33 1.67
CA ARG A 191 4.80 20.06 0.44
C ARG A 191 3.66 21.04 0.20
N TYR A 192 3.54 22.07 1.02
CA TYR A 192 2.51 23.10 0.89
C TYR A 192 3.08 24.42 0.39
N SER A 193 2.26 25.19 -0.32
CA SER A 193 2.55 26.56 -0.70
C SER A 193 1.30 27.44 -0.59
N GLY A 194 1.50 28.76 -0.51
CA GLY A 194 0.40 29.72 -0.42
C GLY A 194 -0.55 29.42 0.74
N ASP A 195 -1.86 29.50 0.48
CA ASP A 195 -2.90 29.08 1.42
C ASP A 195 -3.10 27.55 1.35
N ARG A 196 -2.14 26.82 1.93
CA ARG A 196 -2.19 25.36 2.12
C ARG A 196 -2.51 24.57 0.83
N GLN A 197 -1.94 24.99 -0.29
CA GLN A 197 -2.06 24.29 -1.56
C GLN A 197 -1.05 23.14 -1.61
N LEU A 198 -1.53 21.90 -1.66
CA LEU A 198 -0.69 20.72 -1.70
C LEU A 198 0.01 20.59 -3.07
N GLN A 199 1.32 20.34 -3.05
CA GLN A 199 2.19 20.33 -4.22
C GLN A 199 1.79 19.29 -5.26
N GLY A 200 1.63 19.73 -6.51
CA GLY A 200 1.50 18.87 -7.68
C GLY A 200 0.45 17.78 -7.50
N SER A 201 0.83 16.53 -7.82
CA SER A 201 -0.05 15.36 -7.73
C SER A 201 -0.05 14.68 -6.36
N LEU A 202 0.66 15.19 -5.33
CA LEU A 202 0.73 14.52 -4.03
C LEU A 202 -0.67 14.31 -3.44
N GLY A 203 -0.92 13.14 -2.86
CA GLY A 203 -2.23 12.74 -2.32
C GLY A 203 -2.33 12.77 -0.79
N ALA A 204 -1.25 13.09 -0.08
CA ALA A 204 -1.19 13.05 1.39
C ALA A 204 -0.57 14.32 1.98
N VAL A 205 -0.93 14.64 3.22
CA VAL A 205 -0.52 15.90 3.89
C VAL A 205 0.90 15.88 4.45
N GLN A 206 1.46 14.70 4.71
CA GLN A 206 2.78 14.51 5.32
C GLN A 206 3.48 13.28 4.73
N MET A 207 4.82 13.27 4.80
CA MET A 207 5.62 12.16 4.29
C MET A 207 5.40 10.89 5.12
N GLY A 208 4.94 9.83 4.48
CA GLY A 208 4.71 8.54 5.14
C GLY A 208 3.33 8.35 5.75
N LEU A 209 2.39 9.28 5.49
CA LEU A 209 0.96 9.11 5.74
C LEU A 209 0.21 8.67 4.47
N ILE A 210 -0.90 7.95 4.65
CA ILE A 210 -1.78 7.56 3.55
C ILE A 210 -2.59 8.77 3.05
N TYR A 211 -3.26 9.50 3.94
CA TYR A 211 -4.05 10.70 3.58
C TYR A 211 -3.69 11.90 4.47
N VAL A 212 -4.21 11.91 5.70
CA VAL A 212 -4.16 13.04 6.63
C VAL A 212 -3.54 12.61 7.96
N ASN A 213 -3.14 13.59 8.78
CA ASN A 213 -2.69 13.33 10.13
C ASN A 213 -3.92 13.09 11.05
N PRO A 214 -4.00 11.95 11.76
CA PRO A 214 -5.14 11.63 12.63
C PRO A 214 -5.29 12.58 13.83
N GLU A 215 -4.24 13.30 14.21
CA GLU A 215 -4.25 14.31 15.28
C GLU A 215 -4.62 15.71 14.76
N GLY A 216 -4.95 15.83 13.48
CA GLY A 216 -5.22 17.08 12.78
C GLY A 216 -3.98 17.72 12.15
N PRO A 217 -4.17 18.81 11.37
CA PRO A 217 -3.09 19.48 10.64
C PRO A 217 -1.87 19.78 11.52
N ASN A 218 -0.74 19.14 11.20
CA ASN A 218 0.52 19.30 11.93
C ASN A 218 0.44 18.96 13.43
N GLY A 219 -0.45 18.01 13.78
CA GLY A 219 -0.70 17.60 15.16
C GLY A 219 -1.58 18.56 15.96
N ASN A 220 -2.17 19.57 15.31
CA ASN A 220 -3.14 20.46 15.95
C ASN A 220 -4.57 19.91 15.79
N PRO A 221 -5.28 19.58 16.90
CA PRO A 221 -6.59 18.92 16.86
C PRO A 221 -7.74 19.88 16.52
N ASP A 222 -7.64 20.58 15.39
CA ASP A 222 -8.70 21.40 14.83
C ASP A 222 -9.49 20.56 13.80
N PRO A 223 -10.73 20.15 14.11
CA PRO A 223 -11.53 19.32 13.23
C PRO A 223 -11.97 20.04 11.94
N VAL A 224 -12.13 21.36 11.96
CA VAL A 224 -12.52 22.14 10.76
C VAL A 224 -11.33 22.23 9.81
N ALA A 225 -10.13 22.45 10.34
CA ALA A 225 -8.92 22.42 9.55
C ALA A 225 -8.62 21.00 9.03
N ALA A 226 -8.83 19.97 9.84
CA ALA A 226 -8.71 18.57 9.41
C ALA A 226 -9.69 18.23 8.28
N ALA A 227 -10.93 18.73 8.33
CA ALA A 227 -11.92 18.50 7.27
C ALA A 227 -11.48 19.08 5.90
N ARG A 228 -10.74 20.20 5.90
CA ARG A 228 -10.15 20.76 4.66
C ARG A 228 -9.15 19.78 4.05
N ASP A 229 -8.24 19.25 4.87
CA ASP A 229 -7.22 18.27 4.45
C ASP A 229 -7.85 16.95 4.00
N ILE A 230 -8.86 16.46 4.73
CA ILE A 230 -9.61 15.24 4.38
C ILE A 230 -10.23 15.40 3.00
N ARG A 231 -11.00 16.48 2.79
CA ARG A 231 -11.64 16.74 1.50
C ARG A 231 -10.61 16.84 0.36
N GLU A 232 -9.52 17.59 0.54
CA GLU A 232 -8.52 17.74 -0.51
C GLU A 232 -7.82 16.42 -0.85
N THR A 233 -7.38 15.66 0.16
CA THR A 233 -6.64 14.41 -0.05
C THR A 233 -7.52 13.32 -0.64
N PHE A 234 -8.74 13.12 -0.14
CA PHE A 234 -9.67 12.15 -0.70
C PHE A 234 -10.10 12.51 -2.13
N ALA A 235 -10.34 13.79 -2.43
CA ALA A 235 -10.61 14.23 -3.81
C ALA A 235 -9.45 13.92 -4.76
N ARG A 236 -8.20 14.11 -4.30
CA ARG A 236 -7.00 13.72 -5.07
C ARG A 236 -6.88 12.20 -5.23
N MET A 237 -7.54 11.41 -4.38
CA MET A 237 -7.68 9.95 -4.49
C MET A 237 -9.02 9.52 -5.12
N ALA A 238 -9.67 10.43 -5.83
CA ALA A 238 -10.89 10.20 -6.61
C ALA A 238 -12.12 9.82 -5.78
N MET A 239 -12.21 10.31 -4.55
CA MET A 239 -13.41 10.19 -3.71
C MET A 239 -14.06 11.55 -3.52
N ASP A 240 -15.37 11.65 -3.72
CA ASP A 240 -16.14 12.85 -3.40
C ASP A 240 -16.50 12.93 -1.91
N ASP A 241 -17.27 13.95 -1.50
CA ASP A 241 -17.66 14.16 -0.12
C ASP A 241 -18.51 13.00 0.45
N GLU A 242 -19.42 12.42 -0.35
CA GLU A 242 -20.28 11.31 0.08
C GLU A 242 -19.45 10.03 0.26
N GLU A 243 -18.62 9.70 -0.73
CA GLU A 243 -17.73 8.55 -0.71
C GLU A 243 -16.72 8.65 0.45
N THR A 244 -16.18 9.84 0.70
CA THR A 244 -15.24 10.10 1.79
C THR A 244 -15.87 9.84 3.15
N VAL A 245 -17.07 10.39 3.39
CA VAL A 245 -17.79 10.16 4.65
C VAL A 245 -18.13 8.69 4.82
N ALA A 246 -18.60 8.02 3.76
CA ALA A 246 -18.94 6.60 3.79
C ALA A 246 -17.71 5.71 4.09
N LEU A 247 -16.54 6.00 3.51
CA LEU A 247 -15.31 5.25 3.73
C LEU A 247 -14.79 5.41 5.16
N ILE A 248 -14.75 6.64 5.68
CA ILE A 248 -14.27 6.91 7.04
C ILE A 248 -15.22 6.29 8.08
N ALA A 249 -16.54 6.50 7.91
CA ALA A 249 -17.54 6.00 8.85
C ALA A 249 -17.73 4.47 8.76
N GLY A 250 -17.58 3.87 7.58
CA GLY A 250 -17.67 2.41 7.43
C GLY A 250 -16.40 1.67 7.85
N GLY A 251 -15.25 2.35 7.84
CA GLY A 251 -13.96 1.78 8.25
C GLY A 251 -13.71 1.80 9.75
N HIS A 252 -14.22 2.82 10.47
CA HIS A 252 -14.09 2.99 11.92
C HIS A 252 -15.28 2.38 12.69
#